data_AF-A0A2V7YWI4-F1
#
_entry.id   AF-A0A2V7YWI4-F1
#
_cell.length_a   1.000
_cell.length_b   1.000
_cell.length_c   1.000
_cell.angle_alpha   90.00
_cell.angle_beta   90.00
_cell.angle_gamma   90.00
#
_symmetry.space_group_name_H-M   'P 1'
#
loop_
_entity.id
_entity.type
_entity.pdbx_description
1 polymer ?
#
loop_
_entity_poly.entity_id
_entity_poly.type
_entity_poly.pdbx_seq_one_letter_code
_entity_poly.pdbx_strand_id
1 'polypeptide(L)'
;LGIALVAVFAGLGFRLLNLAAQAMADVRDRLAEDRKGRVIISVDLGSLPLYHLRVANDGRRPARDLRLTISRGFDSFGDPEQNLARSAAFNQQISSFSPGAEIFFPLAETSTIFGSVADGMATPPRFWVTASYRDDDEIVEEATDPTRPRCDGAQEAP
;
A
#
# COMPACT_ATOMS: atom_id res chain seq x y z
N LEU A 1 54.80 19.66 -24.40
CA LEU A 1 54.48 18.27 -24.02
C LEU A 1 53.56 18.18 -22.79
N GLY A 2 53.85 18.89 -21.69
CA GLY A 2 53.08 18.77 -20.42
C GLY A 2 51.60 19.13 -20.51
N ILE A 3 51.22 20.19 -21.23
CA ILE A 3 49.81 20.62 -21.34
C ILE A 3 48.95 19.60 -22.10
N ALA A 4 49.50 18.97 -23.14
CA ALA A 4 48.81 17.92 -23.89
C ALA A 4 48.56 16.67 -23.04
N LEU A 5 49.53 16.30 -22.19
CA LEU A 5 49.39 15.21 -21.23
C LEU A 5 48.26 15.49 -20.23
N VAL A 6 48.23 16.71 -19.66
CA VAL A 6 47.19 17.14 -18.73
C VAL A 6 45.81 17.12 -19.39
N ALA A 7 45.70 17.55 -20.65
CA ALA A 7 44.44 17.52 -21.40
C ALA A 7 43.92 16.09 -21.65
N VAL A 8 44.82 15.14 -21.93
CA VAL A 8 44.45 13.72 -22.11
C VAL A 8 43.96 13.12 -20.80
N PHE A 9 44.68 13.34 -19.69
CA PHE A 9 44.24 12.84 -18.38
C PHE A 9 42.94 13.51 -17.91
N ALA A 10 42.76 14.81 -18.14
CA ALA A 10 41.52 15.52 -17.85
C ALA A 10 40.35 14.97 -18.69
N GLY A 11 40.56 14.70 -19.97
CA GLY A 11 39.53 14.12 -20.85
C GLY A 11 39.13 12.70 -20.47
N LEU A 12 40.10 11.86 -20.09
CA LEU A 12 39.83 10.51 -19.58
C LEU A 12 39.09 10.54 -18.23
N GLY A 13 39.54 11.39 -17.30
CA GLY A 13 38.87 11.60 -16.02
C GLY A 13 37.43 12.08 -16.20
N PHE A 14 37.21 13.05 -17.09
CA PHE A 14 35.87 13.56 -17.39
C PHE A 14 34.96 12.46 -17.97
N ARG A 15 35.48 11.59 -18.84
CA ARG A 15 34.69 10.45 -19.35
C ARG A 15 34.37 9.41 -18.29
N LEU A 16 35.30 9.10 -17.39
CA LEU A 16 35.07 8.18 -16.28
C LEU A 16 34.03 8.72 -15.31
N LEU A 17 34.09 10.02 -14.99
CA LEU A 17 33.10 10.69 -14.15
C LEU A 17 31.71 10.69 -14.78
N ASN A 18 31.63 10.92 -16.10
CA ASN A 18 30.33 10.94 -16.80
C ASN A 18 29.67 9.55 -16.84
N LEU A 19 30.47 8.48 -16.97
CA LEU A 19 30.00 7.10 -16.90
C LEU A 19 29.53 6.72 -15.49
N ALA A 20 30.29 7.11 -14.47
CA ALA A 20 29.90 6.87 -13.07
C ALA A 20 28.61 7.61 -12.70
N ALA A 21 28.43 8.83 -13.20
CA ALA A 21 27.20 9.61 -12.98
C ALA A 21 25.95 8.94 -13.56
N GLN A 22 26.06 8.34 -14.75
CA GLN A 22 24.96 7.59 -15.38
C GLN A 22 24.63 6.32 -14.59
N ALA A 23 25.65 5.55 -14.18
CA ALA A 23 25.43 4.35 -13.36
C ALA A 23 24.78 4.66 -12.00
N MET A 24 25.08 5.82 -11.42
CA MET A 24 24.44 6.26 -10.18
C MET A 24 22.97 6.66 -10.35
N ALA A 25 22.54 7.09 -11.54
CA ALA A 25 21.13 7.41 -11.80
C ALA A 25 20.25 6.17 -11.68
N ASP A 26 20.65 5.05 -12.31
CA ASP A 26 19.93 3.77 -12.23
C ASP A 26 19.89 3.23 -10.79
N VAL A 27 20.98 3.41 -10.02
CA VAL A 27 21.01 3.03 -8.60
C VAL A 27 20.09 3.91 -7.77
N ARG A 28 20.02 5.21 -8.07
CA ARG A 28 19.17 6.16 -7.37
C ARG A 28 17.69 5.89 -7.63
N ASP A 29 17.31 5.53 -8.85
CA ASP A 29 15.93 5.20 -9.20
C ASP A 29 15.49 3.91 -8.50
N ARG A 30 16.36 2.89 -8.48
CA ARG A 30 16.12 1.67 -7.68
C ARG A 30 15.98 1.96 -6.19
N LEU A 31 16.79 2.87 -5.65
CA LEU A 31 16.67 3.31 -4.26
C LEU A 31 15.40 4.14 -4.00
N ALA A 32 14.88 4.85 -5.00
CA ALA A 32 13.66 5.64 -4.86
C ALA A 32 12.42 4.74 -4.78
N GLU A 33 12.38 3.66 -5.56
CA GLU A 33 11.33 2.63 -5.45
C GLU A 33 11.46 1.84 -4.14
N ASP A 34 12.68 1.45 -3.75
CA ASP A 34 12.94 0.75 -2.48
C ASP A 34 12.64 1.61 -1.24
N ARG A 35 12.50 2.93 -1.39
CA ARG A 35 12.21 3.83 -0.28
C ARG A 35 10.72 3.95 0.01
N LYS A 36 9.79 3.58 -0.86
CA LYS A 36 8.39 3.92 -0.57
C LYS A 36 7.79 3.08 0.55
N GLY A 37 7.18 3.73 1.53
CA GLY A 37 6.19 3.10 2.41
C GLY A 37 4.94 2.81 1.58
N ARG A 38 4.46 1.58 1.55
CA ARG A 38 3.35 1.18 0.66
C ARG A 38 2.31 0.41 1.46
N VAL A 39 1.22 1.09 1.80
CA VAL A 39 0.10 0.46 2.50
C VAL A 39 -0.88 -0.07 1.46
N ILE A 40 -1.07 -1.38 1.43
CA ILE A 40 -2.02 -2.06 0.56
C ILE A 40 -3.23 -2.48 1.39
N ILE A 41 -4.40 -2.22 0.83
CA ILE A 41 -5.68 -2.68 1.37
C ILE A 41 -6.27 -3.67 0.37
N SER A 42 -6.58 -4.88 0.83
CA SER A 42 -7.21 -5.93 0.02
C SER A 42 -8.26 -6.68 0.82
N VAL A 43 -9.15 -7.40 0.11
CA VAL A 43 -10.00 -8.42 0.73
C VAL A 43 -9.46 -9.78 0.36
N ASP A 44 -9.09 -10.53 1.39
CA ASP A 44 -8.56 -11.88 1.26
C ASP A 44 -9.61 -12.90 1.77
N LEU A 45 -9.67 -14.05 1.10
CA LEU A 45 -10.49 -15.17 1.53
C LEU A 45 -9.70 -16.02 2.52
N GLY A 46 -10.24 -16.21 3.72
CA GLY A 46 -9.62 -17.04 4.75
C GLY A 46 -9.74 -18.54 4.49
N SER A 47 -9.25 -19.35 5.44
CA SER A 47 -9.36 -20.82 5.42
C SER A 47 -10.79 -21.34 5.66
N LEU A 48 -11.67 -20.50 6.21
CA LEU A 48 -13.11 -20.66 6.25
C LEU A 48 -13.72 -19.73 5.18
N PRO A 49 -14.99 -19.90 4.73
CA PRO A 49 -15.63 -19.02 3.72
C PRO A 49 -15.92 -17.59 4.25
N LEU A 50 -15.02 -17.07 5.08
CA LEU A 50 -15.00 -15.80 5.74
C LEU A 50 -14.07 -14.85 5.00
N TYR A 51 -14.63 -13.74 4.54
CA TYR A 51 -13.86 -12.65 3.98
C TYR A 51 -13.24 -11.82 5.10
N HIS A 52 -12.01 -11.39 4.88
CA HIS A 52 -11.31 -10.46 5.77
C HIS A 52 -10.81 -9.26 4.98
N LEU A 53 -10.92 -8.08 5.56
CA LEU A 53 -10.19 -6.92 5.10
C LEU A 53 -8.77 -7.02 5.64
N ARG A 54 -7.79 -7.10 4.74
CA ARG A 54 -6.37 -7.06 5.05
C ARG A 54 -5.82 -5.67 4.75
N VAL A 55 -5.11 -5.12 5.72
CA VAL A 55 -4.31 -3.91 5.57
C VAL A 55 -2.87 -4.30 5.84
N ALA A 56 -2.01 -4.19 4.84
CA ALA A 56 -0.62 -4.63 4.91
C ALA A 56 0.32 -3.49 4.47
N ASN A 57 1.50 -3.38 5.10
CA ASN A 57 2.57 -2.53 4.57
C ASN A 57 3.55 -3.38 3.77
N ASP A 58 3.35 -3.45 2.47
CA ASP A 58 4.24 -4.15 1.53
C ASP A 58 5.44 -3.29 1.11
N GLY A 59 5.53 -2.06 1.62
CA GLY A 59 6.70 -1.21 1.46
C GLY A 59 7.88 -1.67 2.30
N ARG A 60 9.08 -1.18 1.97
CA ARG A 60 10.31 -1.49 2.73
C ARG A 60 10.58 -0.49 3.86
N ARG A 61 9.77 0.56 3.99
CA ARG A 61 9.82 1.55 5.08
C ARG A 61 8.52 1.55 5.90
N PRO A 62 8.59 1.93 7.19
CA PRO A 62 7.39 2.07 8.00
C PRO A 62 6.52 3.22 7.47
N ALA A 63 5.23 2.96 7.28
CA ALA A 63 4.25 4.01 7.07
C ALA A 63 4.01 4.72 8.40
N ARG A 64 4.38 6.00 8.49
CA ARG A 64 4.23 6.78 9.73
C ARG A 64 2.87 7.43 9.77
N ASP A 65 2.39 7.71 10.98
CA ASP A 65 1.18 8.51 11.17
C ASP A 65 -0.07 7.95 10.46
N LEU A 66 -0.13 6.62 10.25
CA LEU A 66 -1.16 5.95 9.48
C LEU A 66 -2.55 6.18 10.10
N ARG A 67 -3.46 6.68 9.27
CA ARG A 67 -4.87 6.88 9.58
C ARG A 67 -5.70 6.13 8.54
N LEU A 68 -6.56 5.24 9.00
CA LEU A 68 -7.51 4.53 8.17
C LEU A 68 -8.87 5.17 8.29
N THR A 69 -9.55 5.38 7.18
CA THR A 69 -10.96 5.79 7.16
C THR A 69 -11.75 4.87 6.26
N ILE A 70 -13.05 4.74 6.52
CA ILE A 70 -13.96 3.91 5.75
C ILE A 70 -15.16 4.74 5.31
N SER A 71 -15.54 4.64 4.04
CA SER A 71 -16.62 5.46 3.47
C SER A 71 -17.99 5.14 4.05
N ARG A 72 -18.19 3.89 4.49
CA ARG A 72 -19.42 3.39 5.11
C ARG A 72 -19.06 2.39 6.20
N GLY A 73 -19.80 2.41 7.30
CA GLY A 73 -19.69 1.36 8.31
C GLY A 73 -19.96 -0.01 7.68
N PHE A 74 -19.24 -1.01 8.16
CA PHE A 74 -19.45 -2.40 7.78
C PHE A 74 -19.65 -3.18 9.07
N ASP A 75 -20.87 -3.67 9.28
CA ASP A 75 -21.23 -4.47 10.45
C ASP A 75 -20.80 -5.92 10.20
N SER A 76 -19.77 -6.37 10.91
CA SER A 76 -19.22 -7.70 10.72
C SER A 76 -20.29 -8.74 11.06
N PHE A 77 -20.53 -9.70 10.16
CA PHE A 77 -21.62 -10.67 10.29
C PHE A 77 -23.03 -10.07 10.52
N GLY A 78 -23.23 -8.78 10.19
CA GLY A 78 -24.50 -8.07 10.46
C GLY A 78 -24.68 -7.63 11.92
N ASP A 79 -23.63 -7.69 12.75
CA ASP A 79 -23.65 -7.25 14.14
C ASP A 79 -23.18 -5.79 14.27
N PRO A 80 -24.04 -4.85 14.71
CA PRO A 80 -23.70 -3.44 14.87
C PRO A 80 -22.69 -3.17 15.99
N GLU A 81 -22.48 -4.11 16.92
CA GLU A 81 -21.40 -4.01 17.91
C GLU A 81 -20.03 -4.27 17.27
N GLN A 82 -19.99 -5.05 16.18
CA GLN A 82 -18.80 -5.39 15.42
C GLN A 82 -18.64 -4.55 14.15
N ASN A 83 -18.93 -3.25 14.25
CA ASN A 83 -18.76 -2.33 13.14
C ASN A 83 -17.28 -1.98 12.93
N LEU A 84 -16.76 -2.20 11.72
CA LEU A 84 -15.37 -1.89 11.34
C LEU A 84 -14.99 -0.43 11.63
N ALA A 85 -15.91 0.51 11.36
CA ALA A 85 -15.71 1.93 11.56
C ALA A 85 -15.55 2.31 13.04
N ARG A 86 -15.98 1.45 13.97
CA ARG A 86 -15.82 1.64 15.42
C ARG A 86 -14.53 1.03 15.96
N SER A 87 -13.82 0.24 15.17
CA SER A 87 -12.57 -0.38 15.61
C SER A 87 -11.49 0.68 15.88
N ALA A 88 -10.56 0.36 16.78
CA ALA A 88 -9.49 1.29 17.17
C ALA A 88 -8.61 1.67 15.97
N ALA A 89 -8.37 0.76 15.04
CA ALA A 89 -7.53 1.01 13.86
C ALA A 89 -8.11 2.06 12.90
N PHE A 90 -9.43 2.26 12.89
CA PHE A 90 -10.11 3.28 12.08
C PHE A 90 -10.39 4.58 12.85
N ASN A 91 -10.36 4.54 14.19
CA ASN A 91 -10.61 5.72 15.03
C ASN A 91 -9.33 6.35 15.60
N GLN A 92 -8.24 5.60 15.64
CA GLN A 92 -6.97 6.03 16.21
C GLN A 92 -5.92 6.08 15.10
N GLN A 93 -4.99 7.01 15.28
CA GLN A 93 -3.82 7.09 14.43
C GLN A 93 -2.79 6.06 14.89
N ILE A 94 -2.28 5.27 13.96
CA ILE A 94 -1.20 4.32 14.17
C ILE A 94 0.11 5.07 13.94
N SER A 95 0.87 5.31 15.00
CA SER A 95 2.10 6.12 14.94
C SER A 95 3.13 5.56 13.95
N SER A 96 3.25 4.24 13.89
CA SER A 96 4.12 3.57 12.92
C SER A 96 3.55 2.21 12.54
N PHE A 97 3.45 1.97 11.24
CA PHE A 97 3.05 0.70 10.67
C PHE A 97 4.23 0.10 9.92
N SER A 98 4.90 -0.87 10.56
CA SER A 98 6.20 -1.40 10.12
C SER A 98 6.14 -2.15 8.78
N PRO A 99 7.25 -2.26 8.03
CA PRO A 99 7.34 -3.12 6.85
C PRO A 99 6.91 -4.56 7.17
N GLY A 100 6.05 -5.14 6.33
CA GLY A 100 5.50 -6.47 6.52
C GLY A 100 4.48 -6.60 7.67
N ALA A 101 4.10 -5.50 8.31
CA ALA A 101 3.02 -5.51 9.30
C ALA A 101 1.67 -5.66 8.61
N GLU A 102 0.78 -6.44 9.22
CA GLU A 102 -0.54 -6.75 8.69
C GLU A 102 -1.60 -6.64 9.77
N ILE A 103 -2.77 -6.13 9.38
CA ILE A 103 -3.97 -6.07 10.21
C ILE A 103 -5.09 -6.74 9.45
N PHE A 104 -5.79 -7.65 10.11
CA PHE A 104 -6.93 -8.35 9.56
C PHE A 104 -8.19 -7.93 10.31
N PHE A 105 -9.23 -7.57 9.55
CA PHE A 105 -10.56 -7.37 10.10
C PHE A 105 -11.50 -8.42 9.51
N PRO A 106 -12.14 -9.25 10.34
CA PRO A 106 -13.16 -10.17 9.86
C PRO A 106 -14.33 -9.36 9.32
N LEU A 107 -14.81 -9.70 8.12
CA LEU A 107 -15.98 -9.06 7.51
C LEU A 107 -17.21 -9.93 7.73
N ALA A 108 -17.50 -10.85 6.82
CA ALA A 108 -18.59 -11.80 6.97
C ALA A 108 -18.40 -12.98 6.01
N GLU A 109 -19.27 -13.98 6.15
CA GLU A 109 -19.35 -15.09 5.20
C GLU A 109 -19.84 -14.61 3.83
N THR A 110 -19.40 -15.30 2.78
CA THR A 110 -19.75 -14.98 1.38
C THR A 110 -21.25 -14.82 1.15
N SER A 111 -22.06 -15.67 1.79
CA SER A 111 -23.52 -15.66 1.73
C SER A 111 -24.16 -14.44 2.42
N THR A 112 -23.48 -13.81 3.36
CA THR A 112 -23.97 -12.61 4.06
C THR A 112 -23.64 -11.34 3.29
N ILE A 113 -22.53 -11.32 2.54
CA ILE A 113 -22.10 -10.16 1.74
C ILE A 113 -22.79 -10.14 0.36
N PHE A 114 -22.95 -11.31 -0.26
CA PHE A 114 -23.45 -11.44 -1.63
C PHE A 114 -24.74 -12.27 -1.78
N GLY A 115 -25.28 -12.82 -0.68
CA GLY A 115 -26.51 -13.61 -0.71
C GLY A 115 -27.78 -12.80 -0.43
N SER A 116 -28.94 -13.45 -0.54
CA SER A 116 -30.27 -12.85 -0.40
C SER A 116 -30.61 -12.31 1.00
N VAL A 117 -29.72 -12.51 1.98
CA VAL A 117 -29.85 -12.05 3.38
C VAL A 117 -29.00 -10.79 3.63
N ALA A 118 -28.27 -10.31 2.61
CA ALA A 118 -27.46 -9.09 2.73
C ALA A 118 -28.36 -7.88 2.99
N ASP A 119 -28.33 -7.35 4.21
CA ASP A 119 -28.87 -6.04 4.51
C ASP A 119 -27.91 -5.01 3.90
N GLY A 120 -28.27 -4.48 2.73
CA GLY A 120 -27.43 -3.55 1.97
C GLY A 120 -27.07 -2.26 2.70
N MET A 121 -27.69 -1.98 3.86
CA MET A 121 -27.27 -0.90 4.76
C MET A 121 -26.23 -1.34 5.80
N ALA A 122 -26.38 -2.50 6.44
CA ALA A 122 -25.46 -3.01 7.47
C ALA A 122 -24.17 -3.60 6.86
N THR A 123 -24.31 -4.30 5.73
CA THR A 123 -23.20 -4.91 4.97
C THR A 123 -23.23 -4.39 3.53
N PRO A 124 -22.65 -3.19 3.27
CA PRO A 124 -22.70 -2.62 1.94
C PRO A 124 -21.90 -3.50 0.96
N PRO A 125 -22.45 -3.79 -0.24
CA PRO A 125 -21.78 -4.64 -1.23
C PRO A 125 -20.52 -3.99 -1.82
N ARG A 126 -20.37 -2.67 -1.65
CA ARG A 126 -19.18 -1.88 -2.03
C ARG A 126 -18.92 -0.81 -0.98
N PHE A 127 -17.66 -0.70 -0.58
CA PHE A 127 -17.18 0.34 0.32
C PHE A 127 -15.75 0.72 -0.06
N TRP A 128 -15.30 1.88 0.39
CA TRP A 128 -13.92 2.33 0.21
C TRP A 128 -13.23 2.41 1.55
N VAL A 129 -11.96 2.01 1.56
CA VAL A 129 -11.05 2.23 2.68
C VAL A 129 -9.96 3.16 2.19
N THR A 130 -9.76 4.25 2.90
CA THR A 130 -8.70 5.22 2.60
C THR A 130 -7.61 5.10 3.65
N ALA A 131 -6.39 4.86 3.20
CA ALA A 131 -5.20 4.93 4.03
C ALA A 131 -4.51 6.28 3.78
N SER A 132 -4.34 7.07 4.84
CA SER A 132 -3.52 8.27 4.83
C SER A 132 -2.30 8.04 5.72
N TYR A 133 -1.10 8.21 5.18
CA TYR A 133 0.12 8.00 5.93
C TYR A 133 1.23 8.91 5.43
N ARG A 134 2.26 9.09 6.25
CA ARG A 134 3.44 9.86 5.90
C ARG A 134 4.51 8.90 5.37
N ASP A 135 4.96 9.15 4.14
CA ASP A 135 6.16 8.55 3.55
C ASP A 135 7.23 9.64 3.43
N ASP A 136 8.23 9.56 4.30
CA ASP A 136 9.25 10.60 4.46
C ASP A 136 8.63 11.97 4.86
N ASP A 137 8.65 12.95 3.96
CA ASP A 137 8.07 14.29 4.14
C ASP A 137 6.75 14.47 3.36
N GLU A 138 6.31 13.45 2.63
CA GLU A 138 5.08 13.49 1.84
C GLU A 138 3.93 12.79 2.57
N ILE A 139 2.73 13.35 2.45
CA ILE A 139 1.49 12.70 2.90
C ILE A 139 0.89 11.99 1.70
N VAL A 140 0.84 10.67 1.78
CA VAL A 140 0.23 9.80 0.79
C VAL A 140 -1.18 9.46 1.25
N GLU A 141 -2.15 9.58 0.34
CA GLU A 141 -3.53 9.19 0.57
C GLU A 141 -3.98 8.25 -0.54
N GLU A 142 -4.31 7.01 -0.19
CA GLU A 142 -4.75 5.98 -1.11
C GLU A 142 -6.14 5.49 -0.73
N ALA A 143 -7.12 5.73 -1.59
CA ALA A 143 -8.46 5.18 -1.46
C ALA A 143 -8.57 3.89 -2.29
N THR A 144 -8.87 2.79 -1.63
CA THR A 144 -9.02 1.47 -2.28
C THR A 144 -10.45 0.97 -2.13
N ASP A 145 -10.99 0.41 -3.21
CA ASP A 145 -12.22 -0.40 -3.18
C ASP A 145 -11.80 -1.87 -3.00
N PRO A 146 -11.80 -2.39 -1.75
CA PRO A 146 -11.36 -3.75 -1.50
C PRO A 146 -12.27 -4.82 -2.11
N THR A 147 -13.48 -4.46 -2.56
CA THR A 147 -14.41 -5.42 -3.18
C THR A 147 -14.08 -5.71 -4.64
N ARG A 148 -13.19 -4.92 -5.24
CA ARG A 148 -12.65 -5.23 -6.57
C ARG A 148 -11.35 -6.03 -6.44
N PRO A 149 -11.19 -7.11 -7.22
CA PRO A 149 -9.88 -7.72 -7.38
C PRO A 149 -8.94 -6.65 -7.90
N ARG A 150 -7.79 -6.50 -7.22
CA ARG A 150 -6.75 -5.59 -7.63
C ARG A 150 -6.25 -6.06 -9.00
N CYS A 151 -6.45 -5.25 -10.03
CA CYS A 151 -5.73 -5.41 -11.29
C CYS A 151 -4.27 -5.00 -11.04
N ASP A 152 -3.54 -5.78 -10.23
CA ASP A 152 -2.08 -5.79 -10.36
C ASP A 152 -1.81 -6.25 -11.78
N GLY A 153 -0.96 -5.53 -12.51
CA GLY A 153 -0.64 -5.80 -13.90
C GLY A 153 -0.30 -7.26 -14.14
N ALA A 154 -1.33 -8.06 -14.40
CA ALA A 154 -1.22 -9.37 -15.00
C ALA A 154 -0.75 -9.06 -16.40
N GLN A 155 0.56 -9.20 -16.57
CA GLN A 155 1.21 -9.26 -17.84
C GLN A 155 0.43 -10.27 -18.68
N GLU A 156 -0.33 -9.74 -19.64
CA GLU A 156 -0.91 -10.52 -20.71
C GLU A 156 0.26 -11.17 -21.46
N ALA A 157 0.36 -12.48 -21.32
CA ALA A 157 1.08 -13.40 -22.20
C ALA A 157 0.19 -14.64 -22.31
N PRO A 158 0.12 -15.32 -23.45
CA PRO A 158 1.14 -15.43 -24.51
C PRO A 158 0.94 -14.54 -25.74
#